data_AF-A0A6P0UAJ9-F1
#
_entry.id   AF-A0A6P0UAJ9-F1
#
_cell.length_a   1.000
_cell.length_b   1.000
_cell.length_c   1.000
_cell.angle_alpha   90.00
_cell.angle_beta   90.00
_cell.angle_gamma   90.00
#
_symmetry.space_group_name_H-M   'P 1'
#
loop_
_entity.id
_entity.type
_entity.pdbx_description
1 polymer ?
#
loop_
_entity_poly.entity_id
_entity_poly.type
_entity_poly.pdbx_seq_one_letter_code
_entity_poly.pdbx_strand_id
1 'polypeptide(L)'
;MVNKEQIIQWLEAVATVLEENKDYLTELDAAIGDADHGINMSRGFQKVITQLPTVTNKDIGSIFKTVSMTLISTVGGASGPLYGTLFLRASAVVTGKSELTSEDMAKVFAAAVEGVVQRGKANLGDKTILDALSPAANTFTEAVANGSSFLER
;
A
#
# COMPACT_ATOMS: atom_id res chain seq x y z
N MET A 1 -14.44 10.32 -7.73
CA MET A 1 -14.27 9.93 -6.31
C MET A 1 -14.09 8.43 -6.25
N VAL A 2 -13.35 7.94 -5.26
CA VAL A 2 -13.10 6.51 -5.04
C VAL A 2 -13.89 6.05 -3.82
N ASN A 3 -14.75 5.05 -3.94
CA ASN A 3 -15.53 4.53 -2.82
C ASN A 3 -14.85 3.32 -2.15
N LYS A 4 -15.39 2.91 -1.00
CA LYS A 4 -14.88 1.76 -0.24
C LYS A 4 -14.89 0.44 -1.02
N GLU A 5 -15.89 0.21 -1.87
CA GLU A 5 -15.97 -1.00 -2.71
C GLU A 5 -14.80 -1.05 -3.69
N GLN A 6 -14.46 0.06 -4.33
CA GLN A 6 -13.31 0.18 -5.22
C GLN A 6 -11.99 -0.02 -4.48
N ILE A 7 -11.87 0.46 -3.22
CA ILE A 7 -10.71 0.20 -2.37
C ILE A 7 -10.57 -1.30 -2.06
N ILE A 8 -11.66 -1.98 -1.75
CA ILE A 8 -11.66 -3.43 -1.49
C ILE A 8 -11.25 -4.20 -2.75
N GLN A 9 -11.85 -3.87 -3.90
CA GLN A 9 -11.49 -4.46 -5.19
C GLN A 9 -10.01 -4.24 -5.54
N TRP A 10 -9.48 -3.05 -5.24
CA TRP A 10 -8.07 -2.76 -5.42
C TRP A 10 -7.18 -3.66 -4.53
N LEU A 11 -7.54 -3.85 -3.26
CA LEU A 11 -6.78 -4.74 -2.35
C LEU A 11 -6.83 -6.20 -2.82
N GLU A 12 -7.96 -6.66 -3.34
CA GLU A 12 -8.13 -7.98 -3.99
C GLU A 12 -7.24 -8.13 -5.23
N ALA A 13 -7.19 -7.10 -6.08
CA ALA A 13 -6.30 -7.07 -7.24
C ALA A 13 -4.83 -7.11 -6.84
N VAL A 14 -4.42 -6.37 -5.80
CA VAL A 14 -3.04 -6.41 -5.27
C VAL A 14 -2.67 -7.81 -4.79
N ALA A 15 -3.55 -8.48 -4.03
CA ALA A 15 -3.31 -9.85 -3.58
C ALA A 15 -3.18 -10.84 -4.74
N THR A 16 -3.97 -10.66 -5.79
CA THR A 16 -3.91 -11.47 -7.01
C THR A 16 -2.57 -11.28 -7.72
N VAL A 17 -2.17 -10.02 -7.98
CA VAL A 17 -0.90 -9.71 -8.65
C VAL A 17 0.30 -10.23 -7.85
N LEU A 18 0.28 -10.09 -6.52
CA LEU A 18 1.35 -10.60 -5.66
C LEU A 18 1.44 -12.13 -5.66
N GLU A 19 0.32 -12.83 -5.76
CA GLU A 19 0.32 -14.29 -5.88
C GLU A 19 0.84 -14.74 -7.24
N GLU A 20 0.35 -14.12 -8.33
CA GLU A 20 0.78 -14.43 -9.70
C GLU A 20 2.29 -14.17 -9.91
N ASN A 21 2.85 -13.17 -9.23
CA ASN A 21 4.26 -12.80 -9.35
C ASN A 21 5.12 -13.26 -8.17
N LYS A 22 4.59 -14.13 -7.30
CA LYS A 22 5.27 -14.59 -6.09
C LYS A 22 6.66 -15.14 -6.38
N ASP A 23 6.76 -16.08 -7.32
CA ASP A 23 8.02 -16.76 -7.63
C ASP A 23 9.03 -15.80 -8.27
N TYR A 24 8.56 -14.90 -9.15
CA TYR A 24 9.40 -13.86 -9.76
C TYR A 24 9.97 -12.89 -8.73
N LEU A 25 9.14 -12.41 -7.79
CA LEU A 25 9.61 -11.53 -6.71
C LEU A 25 10.59 -12.23 -5.78
N THR A 26 10.36 -13.52 -5.49
CA THR A 26 11.31 -14.34 -4.74
C THR A 26 12.62 -14.55 -5.51
N GLU A 27 12.60 -14.72 -6.83
CA GLU A 27 13.80 -14.83 -7.65
C GLU A 27 14.63 -13.53 -7.66
N LEU A 28 13.97 -12.38 -7.81
CA LEU A 28 14.64 -11.08 -7.71
C LEU A 28 15.32 -10.88 -6.36
N ASP A 29 14.65 -11.27 -5.29
CA ASP A 29 15.17 -11.19 -3.93
C ASP A 29 16.29 -12.22 -3.67
N ALA A 30 16.22 -13.41 -4.27
CA ALA A 30 17.30 -14.40 -4.17
C ALA A 30 18.64 -13.89 -4.72
N ALA A 31 18.61 -13.00 -5.71
CA ALA A 31 19.83 -12.45 -6.30
C ALA A 31 20.59 -11.49 -5.37
N ILE A 32 19.90 -10.82 -4.43
CA ILE A 32 20.49 -9.74 -3.59
C ILE A 32 20.03 -9.74 -2.13
N GLY A 33 19.31 -10.76 -1.70
CA GLY A 33 18.62 -10.88 -0.41
C GLY A 33 18.53 -12.35 0.03
N ASP A 34 17.44 -12.72 0.71
CA ASP A 34 17.26 -14.04 1.33
C ASP A 34 16.17 -14.91 0.67
N ALA A 35 15.72 -14.52 -0.52
CA ALA A 35 14.77 -15.27 -1.36
C ALA A 35 13.40 -15.47 -0.70
N ASP A 36 12.94 -14.50 0.09
CA ASP A 36 11.71 -14.62 0.86
C ASP A 36 10.66 -13.56 0.50
N HIS A 37 11.03 -12.52 -0.26
CA HIS A 37 10.15 -11.37 -0.48
C HIS A 37 8.80 -11.73 -1.09
N GLY A 38 8.79 -12.45 -2.22
CA GLY A 38 7.55 -12.85 -2.89
C GLY A 38 6.64 -13.68 -2.00
N ILE A 39 7.21 -14.69 -1.32
CA ILE A 39 6.52 -15.56 -0.36
C ILE A 39 5.91 -14.74 0.77
N ASN A 40 6.68 -13.82 1.36
CA ASN A 40 6.24 -12.98 2.47
C ASN A 40 5.09 -12.05 2.06
N MET A 41 5.20 -11.41 0.90
CA MET A 41 4.18 -10.49 0.39
C MET A 41 2.89 -11.20 0.01
N SER A 42 2.98 -12.34 -0.70
CA SER A 42 1.82 -13.19 -0.98
C SER A 42 1.13 -13.62 0.32
N ARG A 43 1.88 -14.20 1.28
CA ARG A 43 1.31 -14.63 2.58
C ARG A 43 0.58 -13.51 3.30
N GLY A 44 1.19 -12.32 3.34
CA GLY A 44 0.61 -11.16 4.01
C GLY A 44 -0.68 -10.69 3.35
N PHE A 45 -0.69 -10.52 2.03
CA PHE A 45 -1.87 -10.05 1.31
C PHE A 45 -2.98 -11.10 1.23
N GLN A 46 -2.66 -12.39 1.11
CA GLN A 46 -3.66 -13.45 1.29
C GLN A 46 -4.32 -13.36 2.66
N LYS A 47 -3.53 -13.11 3.73
CA LYS A 47 -4.11 -12.86 5.05
C LYS A 47 -5.00 -11.61 5.05
N VAL A 48 -4.59 -10.51 4.41
CA VAL A 48 -5.43 -9.31 4.28
C VAL A 48 -6.79 -9.65 3.68
N ILE A 49 -6.83 -10.40 2.58
CA ILE A 49 -8.10 -10.82 1.94
C ILE A 49 -9.00 -11.57 2.93
N THR A 50 -8.45 -12.46 3.75
CA THR A 50 -9.27 -13.15 4.78
C THR A 50 -9.83 -12.21 5.85
N GLN A 51 -9.21 -11.05 6.08
CA GLN A 51 -9.66 -10.07 7.08
C GLN A 51 -10.65 -9.04 6.51
N LEU A 52 -10.61 -8.75 5.20
CA LEU A 52 -11.47 -7.74 4.58
C LEU A 52 -12.97 -7.91 4.88
N PRO A 53 -13.56 -9.14 4.84
CA PRO A 53 -14.98 -9.34 5.18
C PRO A 53 -15.39 -8.79 6.55
N THR A 54 -14.46 -8.69 7.50
CA THR A 54 -14.72 -8.20 8.87
C THR A 54 -14.84 -6.68 8.96
N VAL A 55 -14.43 -5.95 7.90
CA VAL A 55 -14.35 -4.48 7.88
C VAL A 55 -15.03 -3.83 6.67
N THR A 56 -15.74 -4.58 5.84
CA THR A 56 -16.44 -4.04 4.65
C THR A 56 -17.51 -2.98 4.99
N ASN A 57 -18.06 -3.04 6.20
CA ASN A 57 -19.03 -2.05 6.70
C ASN A 57 -18.39 -0.85 7.41
N LYS A 58 -17.05 -0.78 7.47
CA LYS A 58 -16.31 0.31 8.12
C LYS A 58 -15.91 1.39 7.11
N ASP A 59 -15.41 2.51 7.63
CA ASP A 59 -14.80 3.56 6.83
C ASP A 59 -13.45 3.10 6.23
N ILE A 60 -12.99 3.81 5.21
CA ILE A 60 -11.75 3.50 4.47
C ILE A 60 -10.52 3.57 5.40
N GLY A 61 -10.50 4.51 6.34
CA GLY A 61 -9.44 4.57 7.35
C GLY A 61 -9.37 3.29 8.17
N SER A 62 -10.50 2.79 8.65
CA SER A 62 -10.58 1.50 9.35
C SER A 62 -10.13 0.32 8.47
N ILE A 63 -10.51 0.28 7.20
CA ILE A 63 -10.05 -0.75 6.25
C ILE A 63 -8.52 -0.73 6.14
N PHE A 64 -7.92 0.43 5.84
CA PHE A 64 -6.46 0.59 5.75
C PHE A 64 -5.75 0.23 7.06
N LYS A 65 -6.33 0.58 8.22
CA LYS A 65 -5.76 0.20 9.51
C LYS A 65 -5.75 -1.31 9.70
N THR A 66 -6.79 -2.03 9.28
CA THR A 66 -6.82 -3.50 9.31
C THR A 66 -5.77 -4.10 8.37
N VAL A 67 -5.60 -3.57 7.16
CA VAL A 67 -4.51 -3.97 6.25
C VAL A 67 -3.16 -3.77 6.93
N SER A 68 -2.92 -2.59 7.50
CA SER A 68 -1.69 -2.25 8.20
C SER A 68 -1.34 -3.26 9.29
N MET A 69 -2.26 -3.52 10.23
CA MET A 69 -2.00 -4.43 11.35
C MET A 69 -1.79 -5.87 10.88
N THR A 70 -2.50 -6.28 9.83
CA THR A 70 -2.33 -7.59 9.22
C THR A 70 -0.93 -7.74 8.63
N LEU A 71 -0.46 -6.77 7.83
CA LEU A 71 0.87 -6.84 7.22
C LEU A 71 1.99 -6.81 8.25
N ILE A 72 1.89 -5.96 9.29
CA ILE A 72 2.88 -5.89 10.38
C ILE A 72 3.04 -7.24 11.09
N SER A 73 1.94 -7.99 11.25
CA SER A 73 1.95 -9.25 12.01
C SER A 73 2.24 -10.48 11.15
N THR A 74 2.18 -10.39 9.82
CA THR A 74 2.25 -11.56 8.93
C THR A 74 3.35 -11.53 7.89
N VAL A 75 3.78 -10.34 7.45
CA VAL A 75 4.89 -10.19 6.51
C VAL A 75 6.19 -10.14 7.30
N GLY A 76 7.12 -11.03 6.96
CA GLY A 76 8.44 -11.09 7.59
C GLY A 76 9.40 -10.02 7.07
N GLY A 77 10.60 -9.98 7.65
CA GLY A 77 11.69 -9.13 7.22
C GLY A 77 11.38 -7.63 7.29
N ALA A 78 12.11 -6.85 6.48
CA ALA A 78 11.93 -5.39 6.43
C ALA A 78 10.58 -4.96 5.84
N SER A 79 10.00 -5.78 4.97
CA SER A 79 8.80 -5.43 4.20
C SER A 79 7.56 -5.27 5.08
N GLY A 80 7.38 -6.10 6.10
CA GLY A 80 6.21 -6.05 6.98
C GLY A 80 6.05 -4.70 7.70
N PRO A 81 7.05 -4.24 8.46
CA PRO A 81 7.03 -2.92 9.07
C PRO A 81 6.89 -1.77 8.08
N LEU A 82 7.47 -1.87 6.87
CA LEU A 82 7.41 -0.81 5.86
C LEU A 82 6.00 -0.68 5.24
N TYR A 83 5.47 -1.74 4.65
CA TYR A 83 4.11 -1.73 4.08
C TYR A 83 3.03 -1.58 5.16
N GLY A 84 3.26 -2.15 6.34
CA GLY A 84 2.44 -1.90 7.51
C GLY A 84 2.37 -0.41 7.87
N THR A 85 3.52 0.26 7.93
CA THR A 85 3.58 1.71 8.20
C THR A 85 2.94 2.52 7.07
N LEU A 86 3.13 2.11 5.81
CA LEU A 86 2.50 2.72 4.63
C LEU A 86 0.98 2.80 4.81
N PHE A 87 0.32 1.67 5.06
CA PHE A 87 -1.13 1.62 5.29
C PHE A 87 -1.55 2.31 6.60
N LEU A 88 -0.71 2.31 7.64
CA LEU A 88 -1.01 2.99 8.90
C LEU A 88 -1.10 4.50 8.68
N ARG A 89 -0.13 5.09 7.98
CA ARG A 89 -0.13 6.53 7.69
C ARG A 89 -1.26 6.91 6.74
N ALA A 90 -1.51 6.10 5.72
CA ALA A 90 -2.67 6.25 4.85
C ALA A 90 -3.98 6.28 5.66
N SER A 91 -4.17 5.35 6.60
CA SER A 91 -5.39 5.26 7.41
C SER A 91 -5.67 6.53 8.22
N ALA A 92 -4.63 7.18 8.74
CA ALA A 92 -4.75 8.33 9.62
C ALA A 92 -5.32 9.57 8.92
N VAL A 93 -5.05 9.74 7.62
CA VAL A 93 -5.49 10.92 6.85
C VAL A 93 -6.89 10.80 6.25
N VAL A 94 -7.51 9.62 6.32
CA VAL A 94 -8.86 9.35 5.78
C VAL A 94 -9.80 8.69 6.80
N THR A 95 -9.54 8.89 8.09
CA THR A 95 -10.40 8.37 9.16
C THR A 95 -11.84 8.88 9.02
N GLY A 96 -12.80 7.96 9.06
CA GLY A 96 -14.22 8.27 8.97
C GLY A 96 -14.74 8.51 7.56
N LYS A 97 -13.91 8.38 6.52
CA LYS A 97 -14.32 8.58 5.12
C LYS A 97 -14.86 7.30 4.48
N SER A 98 -16.01 7.40 3.82
CA SER A 98 -16.58 6.33 2.98
C SER A 98 -16.20 6.47 1.50
N GLU A 99 -15.79 7.67 1.09
CA GLU A 99 -15.34 8.01 -0.27
C GLU A 99 -14.16 8.97 -0.19
N LEU A 100 -13.29 8.91 -1.19
CA LEU A 100 -12.09 9.74 -1.32
C LEU A 100 -12.17 10.59 -2.59
N THR A 101 -11.91 11.89 -2.44
CA THR A 101 -11.66 12.78 -3.58
C THR A 101 -10.24 12.57 -4.13
N SER A 102 -9.92 13.21 -5.25
CA SER A 102 -8.54 13.21 -5.78
C SER A 102 -7.55 13.80 -4.78
N GLU A 103 -7.94 14.86 -4.06
CA GLU A 103 -7.13 15.49 -3.02
C GLU A 103 -6.93 14.57 -1.81
N ASP A 104 -7.94 13.78 -1.46
CA ASP A 104 -7.80 12.77 -0.40
C ASP A 104 -6.83 11.67 -0.80
N MET A 105 -6.92 11.18 -2.03
CA MET A 105 -5.95 10.22 -2.56
C MET A 105 -4.53 10.79 -2.56
N ALA A 106 -4.34 12.06 -2.92
CA ALA A 106 -3.02 12.70 -2.90
C ALA A 106 -2.45 12.73 -1.47
N LYS A 107 -3.29 13.07 -0.48
CA LYS A 107 -2.91 13.01 0.95
C LYS A 107 -2.58 11.59 1.39
N VAL A 108 -3.33 10.59 0.95
CA VAL A 108 -3.07 9.17 1.24
C VAL A 108 -1.69 8.77 0.74
N PHE A 109 -1.37 9.04 -0.53
CA PHE A 109 -0.07 8.72 -1.12
C PHE A 109 1.07 9.46 -0.40
N ALA A 110 0.93 10.76 -0.17
CA ALA A 110 1.95 11.55 0.51
C ALA A 110 2.25 11.01 1.92
N ALA A 111 1.21 10.76 2.72
CA ALA A 111 1.37 10.23 4.08
C ALA A 111 1.95 8.82 4.09
N ALA A 112 1.52 7.96 3.16
CA ALA A 112 2.03 6.61 2.96
C ALA A 112 3.55 6.62 2.71
N VAL A 113 4.02 7.41 1.73
CA VAL A 113 5.44 7.50 1.38
C VAL A 113 6.27 8.11 2.51
N GLU A 114 5.79 9.19 3.12
CA GLU A 114 6.44 9.80 4.28
C GLU A 114 6.63 8.77 5.42
N GLY A 115 5.62 7.94 5.66
CA GLY A 115 5.68 6.84 6.62
C GLY A 115 6.81 5.85 6.33
N VAL A 116 6.95 5.45 5.07
CA VAL A 116 8.01 4.54 4.62
C VAL A 116 9.38 5.18 4.81
N VAL A 117 9.56 6.45 4.44
CA VAL A 117 10.81 7.20 4.64
C VAL A 117 11.18 7.25 6.12
N GLN A 118 10.25 7.64 6.99
CA GLN A 118 10.49 7.74 8.43
C GLN A 118 10.82 6.37 9.05
N ARG A 119 10.19 5.29 8.59
CA ARG A 119 10.41 3.94 9.10
C ARG A 119 11.73 3.35 8.61
N GLY A 120 12.00 3.46 7.31
CA GLY A 120 13.14 2.82 6.64
C GLY A 120 14.43 3.64 6.69
N LYS A 121 14.33 4.96 6.90
CA LYS A 121 15.46 5.91 6.85
C LYS A 121 16.27 5.84 5.54
N ALA A 122 15.65 5.37 4.47
CA ALA A 122 16.24 5.31 3.14
C ALA A 122 16.10 6.66 2.42
N ASN A 123 17.05 6.94 1.53
CA ASN A 123 17.03 8.06 0.61
C ASN A 123 16.65 7.59 -0.80
N LEU A 124 16.27 8.54 -1.66
CA LEU A 124 16.14 8.26 -3.09
C LEU A 124 17.52 7.92 -3.68
N GLY A 125 17.56 6.86 -4.48
CA GLY A 125 18.75 6.27 -5.06
C GLY A 125 19.32 5.08 -4.27
N ASP A 126 18.82 4.81 -3.06
CA ASP A 126 19.32 3.71 -2.22
C ASP A 126 18.89 2.31 -2.72
N LYS A 127 18.17 2.24 -3.85
CA LYS A 127 17.64 1.01 -4.47
C LYS A 127 16.66 0.29 -3.54
N THR A 128 15.64 1.02 -3.10
CA THR A 128 14.57 0.51 -2.23
C THR A 128 13.20 0.77 -2.84
N ILE A 129 12.12 0.31 -2.17
CA ILE A 129 10.74 0.62 -2.59
C ILE A 129 10.48 2.13 -2.69
N LEU A 130 11.27 2.96 -2.02
CA LEU A 130 11.14 4.41 -2.06
C LEU A 130 11.37 4.99 -3.46
N ASP A 131 12.23 4.33 -4.25
CA ASP A 131 12.57 4.73 -5.62
C ASP A 131 11.41 4.52 -6.59
N ALA A 132 10.47 3.63 -6.26
CA ALA A 132 9.22 3.47 -7.00
C ALA A 132 8.10 4.34 -6.42
N LEU A 133 7.98 4.37 -5.09
CA LEU A 133 6.86 5.03 -4.40
C LEU A 133 6.91 6.55 -4.49
N SER A 134 8.09 7.17 -4.34
CA SER A 134 8.17 8.64 -4.32
C SER A 134 7.87 9.28 -5.67
N PRO A 135 8.44 8.80 -6.80
CA PRO A 135 8.09 9.36 -8.10
C PRO A 135 6.60 9.20 -8.42
N ALA A 136 6.00 8.07 -8.04
CA ALA A 136 4.57 7.83 -8.21
C ALA A 136 3.73 8.83 -7.40
N ALA A 137 4.05 9.02 -6.11
CA ALA A 137 3.32 9.95 -5.24
C ALA A 137 3.47 11.42 -5.69
N ASN A 138 4.67 11.82 -6.13
CA ASN A 138 4.92 13.16 -6.64
C ASN A 138 4.13 13.42 -7.93
N THR A 139 4.23 12.52 -8.91
CA THR A 139 3.51 12.62 -10.19
C THR A 139 2.00 12.69 -9.95
N PHE A 140 1.48 11.85 -9.05
CA PHE A 140 0.06 11.86 -8.71
C PHE A 140 -0.36 13.19 -8.08
N THR A 141 0.42 13.71 -7.13
CA THR A 141 0.12 14.97 -6.44
C THR A 141 0.15 16.15 -7.42
N GLU A 142 1.12 16.19 -8.32
CA GLU A 142 1.20 17.21 -9.37
C GLU A 142 0.00 17.15 -10.33
N ALA A 143 -0.40 15.95 -10.76
CA ALA A 143 -1.56 15.78 -11.63
C ALA A 143 -2.85 16.30 -10.98
N VAL A 144 -3.07 15.99 -9.70
CA VAL A 144 -4.22 16.49 -8.93
C VAL A 144 -4.14 18.01 -8.75
N ALA A 145 -2.97 18.58 -8.46
CA ALA A 145 -2.78 20.02 -8.37
C ALA A 145 -3.08 20.74 -9.70
N ASN A 146 -2.85 20.07 -10.82
CA ASN A 146 -3.18 20.55 -12.16
C ASN A 146 -4.62 20.25 -12.59
N GLY A 147 -5.48 19.79 -11.68
CA GLY A 147 -6.91 19.59 -11.91
C GLY A 147 -7.29 18.23 -12.51
N SER A 148 -6.36 17.28 -12.63
CA SER A 148 -6.67 15.92 -13.09
C SER A 148 -7.51 15.17 -12.05
N SER A 149 -8.41 14.30 -12.50
CA SER A 149 -9.26 13.50 -11.62
C SER A 149 -8.91 12.01 -11.67
N PHE A 150 -9.20 11.29 -10.57
CA PHE A 150 -8.89 9.85 -10.44
C PHE A 150 -9.63 8.93 -11.44
N LEU A 151 -10.73 9.40 -12.05
CA LEU A 151 -11.62 8.59 -12.90
C LEU A 151 -11.52 8.91 -14.39
N GLU A 152 -10.56 9.74 -14.82
CA GLU A 152 -10.33 9.92 -16.25
C GLU A 152 -9.46 8.78 -16.79
N ARG A 153 -10.12 7.65 -17.08
CA ARG A 153 -9.84 6.73 -18.19
C ARG A 153 -10.95 5.71 -18.37
#